data_AF-A0AAN8PCQ9-F1
#
_entry.id   AF-A0AAN8PCQ9-F1
#
_cell.length_a   1.000
_cell.length_b   1.000
_cell.length_c   1.000
_cell.angle_alpha   90.00
_cell.angle_beta   90.00
_cell.angle_gamma   90.00
#
_symmetry.space_group_name_H-M   'P 1'
#
loop_
_entity.id
_entity.type
_entity.pdbx_description
1 polymer ?
#
loop_
_entity_poly.entity_id
_entity_poly.type
_entity_poly.pdbx_seq_one_letter_code
_entity_poly.pdbx_strand_id
1 'polypeptide(L)'
;MKTLTLLVILATIAKSNAFFFNSLSRNNWNGLKVKFGLNPFSNNFDALPITEADAIKADFTKLSGCKDIDSFRGNRYVKDGDQAVVLLYDDQGNIAGIQAGIPDGQENKYPFDGVRPPFIHENGYNYMTAYFVDPSTICSSDTSGKELTEIGTNLYIQNGANPEKDSMLIPRDEADIGNTKWTEGKCFFGMGNF
;
A
#
# COMPACT_ATOMS: atom_id res chain seq x y z
N MET A 1 19.21 2.97 -56.71
CA MET A 1 19.95 3.49 -55.53
C MET A 1 19.10 4.33 -54.57
N LYS A 2 18.05 5.05 -55.02
CA LYS A 2 17.18 5.87 -54.14
C LYS A 2 16.16 5.08 -53.30
N THR A 3 15.74 3.90 -53.75
CA THR A 3 14.75 3.04 -53.06
C THR A 3 15.31 2.26 -51.88
N LEU A 4 16.61 1.90 -51.92
CA LEU A 4 17.26 1.18 -50.82
C LEU A 4 17.51 2.10 -49.61
N THR A 5 17.80 3.38 -49.86
CA THR A 5 17.99 4.40 -48.81
C THR A 5 16.69 4.70 -48.06
N LEU A 6 15.54 4.69 -48.74
CA LEU A 6 14.24 4.95 -48.13
C LEU A 6 13.80 3.82 -47.17
N LEU A 7 14.11 2.57 -47.51
CA LEU A 7 13.83 1.39 -46.68
C LEU A 7 14.67 1.34 -45.39
N VAL A 8 15.93 1.79 -45.46
CA VAL A 8 16.81 1.89 -44.28
C VAL A 8 16.33 2.99 -43.32
N ILE A 9 15.82 4.12 -43.85
CA ILE A 9 15.28 5.21 -43.03
C ILE A 9 13.94 4.81 -42.36
N LEU A 10 13.06 4.07 -43.06
CA LEU A 10 11.82 3.59 -42.45
C LEU A 10 12.08 2.56 -41.32
N ALA A 11 13.10 1.71 -41.49
CA ALA A 11 13.48 0.71 -40.49
C ALA A 11 14.14 1.33 -39.24
N THR A 12 14.84 2.46 -39.37
CA THR A 12 15.40 3.19 -38.22
C THR A 12 14.33 3.98 -37.46
N ILE A 13 13.31 4.51 -38.15
CA ILE A 13 12.15 5.15 -37.50
C ILE A 13 11.30 4.11 -36.74
N ALA A 14 11.14 2.90 -37.29
CA ALA A 14 10.42 1.82 -36.60
C ALA A 14 11.14 1.32 -35.32
N LYS A 15 12.48 1.35 -35.28
CA LYS A 15 13.27 0.99 -34.09
C LYS A 15 13.41 2.11 -33.06
N SER A 16 13.11 3.36 -33.41
CA SER A 16 13.22 4.53 -32.51
C SER A 16 11.91 4.88 -31.78
N ASN A 17 10.81 4.18 -32.06
CA ASN A 17 9.59 4.27 -31.25
C ASN A 17 9.79 3.79 -29.79
N ALA A 18 10.89 3.09 -29.47
CA ALA A 18 11.25 2.76 -28.09
C ALA A 18 11.53 4.00 -27.21
N PHE A 19 11.82 5.17 -27.81
CA PHE A 19 12.09 6.40 -27.06
C PHE A 19 10.83 7.19 -26.70
N PHE A 20 9.78 7.15 -27.54
CA PHE A 20 8.54 7.88 -27.27
C PHE A 20 7.65 7.18 -26.24
N PHE A 21 7.69 5.84 -26.15
CA PHE A 21 6.91 5.09 -25.15
C PHE A 21 7.63 4.94 -23.79
N ASN A 22 8.95 5.15 -23.73
CA ASN A 22 9.69 5.13 -22.45
C ASN A 22 9.39 6.35 -21.57
N SER A 23 8.82 7.41 -22.14
CA SER A 23 8.34 8.58 -21.37
C SER A 23 6.98 8.31 -20.70
N LEU A 24 6.27 7.24 -21.07
CA LEU A 24 4.99 6.85 -20.47
C LEU A 24 5.16 5.79 -19.36
N SER A 25 6.36 5.21 -19.21
CA SER A 25 6.64 4.11 -18.26
C SER A 25 7.31 4.55 -16.95
N ARG A 26 7.47 5.86 -16.70
CA ARG A 26 7.94 6.40 -15.41
C ARG A 26 6.89 7.21 -14.67
N ASN A 27 5.65 6.71 -14.66
CA ASN A 27 4.81 6.96 -13.50
C ASN A 27 5.37 6.09 -12.38
N ASN A 28 6.33 6.61 -11.63
CA ASN A 28 6.76 5.96 -10.41
C ASN A 28 5.49 5.83 -9.54
N TRP A 29 5.05 4.60 -9.30
CA TRP A 29 3.94 4.29 -8.38
C TRP A 29 4.43 4.45 -6.94
N ASN A 30 5.01 5.61 -6.62
CA ASN A 30 5.69 5.91 -5.38
C ASN A 30 4.85 6.81 -4.45
N GLY A 31 3.53 6.89 -4.70
CA GLY A 31 2.60 7.67 -3.89
C GLY A 31 1.51 6.78 -3.28
N LEU A 32 1.18 7.00 -2.00
CA LEU A 32 0.04 6.35 -1.36
C LEU A 32 -1.17 7.18 -1.72
N LYS A 33 -1.93 6.72 -2.71
CA LYS A 33 -3.07 7.46 -3.25
C LYS A 33 -4.35 6.68 -3.04
N VAL A 34 -5.36 7.34 -2.51
CA VAL A 34 -6.72 6.81 -2.39
C VAL A 34 -7.63 7.52 -3.37
N LYS A 35 -8.61 6.81 -3.93
CA LYS A 35 -9.55 7.40 -4.87
C LYS A 35 -10.67 8.09 -4.09
N PHE A 36 -10.79 9.40 -4.22
CA PHE A 36 -11.97 10.13 -3.75
C PHE A 36 -12.44 11.13 -4.80
N GLY A 37 -13.46 10.73 -5.57
CA GLY A 37 -14.22 11.65 -6.42
C GLY A 37 -15.21 10.93 -7.31
N LEU A 38 -16.43 11.48 -7.39
CA LEU A 38 -17.59 10.91 -8.09
C LEU A 38 -17.44 10.93 -9.62
N ASN A 39 -16.51 11.71 -10.17
CA ASN A 39 -16.30 11.84 -11.60
C ASN A 39 -15.18 10.88 -12.06
N PRO A 40 -15.48 9.80 -12.80
CA PRO A 40 -14.47 8.86 -13.27
C PRO A 40 -13.51 9.43 -14.33
N PHE A 41 -13.77 10.65 -14.83
CA PHE A 41 -12.96 11.33 -15.86
C PHE A 41 -12.06 12.44 -15.31
N SER A 42 -12.06 12.70 -14.00
CA SER A 42 -11.16 13.68 -13.38
C SER A 42 -10.06 13.01 -12.55
N ASN A 43 -8.98 13.75 -12.31
CA ASN A 43 -7.79 13.28 -11.58
C ASN A 43 -8.05 13.27 -10.07
N ASN A 44 -8.93 12.37 -9.61
CA ASN A 44 -9.50 12.33 -8.25
C ASN A 44 -8.71 11.44 -7.27
N PHE A 45 -7.39 11.38 -7.44
CA PHE A 45 -6.55 10.65 -6.50
C PHE A 45 -6.09 11.61 -5.41
N ASP A 46 -6.53 11.35 -4.18
CA ASP A 46 -6.06 12.08 -3.02
C ASP A 46 -4.79 11.39 -2.50
N ALA A 47 -3.75 12.18 -2.27
CA ALA A 47 -2.46 11.67 -1.82
C ALA A 47 -2.41 11.69 -0.30
N LEU A 48 -2.13 10.53 0.30
CA LEU A 48 -1.95 10.41 1.74
C LEU A 48 -0.51 10.79 2.13
N PRO A 49 -0.32 11.41 3.31
CA PRO A 49 1.01 11.77 3.81
C PRO A 49 1.92 10.55 4.00
N ILE A 50 3.06 10.54 3.32
CA ILE A 50 4.06 9.46 3.40
C ILE A 50 5.10 9.67 4.49
N THR A 51 5.07 10.82 5.19
CA THR A 51 5.88 11.09 6.38
C THR A 51 5.00 11.53 7.54
N GLU A 52 5.42 11.22 8.77
CA GLU A 52 4.77 11.66 10.00
C GLU A 52 4.70 13.19 10.07
N ALA A 53 5.77 13.88 9.64
CA ALA A 53 5.82 15.33 9.60
C ALA A 53 4.76 15.93 8.66
N ASP A 54 4.52 15.30 7.50
CA ASP A 54 3.49 15.76 6.57
C ASP A 54 2.09 15.38 7.06
N ALA A 55 1.94 14.27 7.78
CA ALA A 55 0.68 13.89 8.43
C ALA A 55 0.25 14.94 9.45
N ILE A 56 1.17 15.37 10.30
CA ILE A 56 0.94 16.42 11.30
C ILE A 56 0.55 17.74 10.61
N LYS A 57 1.23 18.12 9.52
CA LYS A 57 0.85 19.31 8.72
C LYS A 57 -0.52 19.19 8.07
N ALA A 58 -0.97 17.96 7.81
CA ALA A 58 -2.27 17.64 7.23
C ALA A 58 -3.36 17.34 8.29
N ASP A 59 -3.13 17.77 9.54
CA ASP A 59 -4.03 17.65 10.68
C ASP A 59 -4.34 16.20 11.12
N PHE A 60 -3.45 15.27 10.82
CA PHE A 60 -3.50 13.94 11.44
C PHE A 60 -3.03 14.03 12.89
N THR A 61 -3.72 13.35 13.77
CA THR A 61 -3.41 13.27 15.20
C THR A 61 -2.94 11.87 15.58
N LYS A 62 -2.00 11.80 16.52
CA LYS A 62 -1.44 10.54 16.98
C LYS A 62 -2.48 9.77 17.79
N LEU A 63 -2.73 8.53 17.39
CA LEU A 63 -3.61 7.60 18.09
C LEU A 63 -2.82 6.74 19.08
N SER A 64 -1.70 6.18 18.65
CA SER A 64 -0.78 5.39 19.49
C SER A 64 0.61 5.34 18.87
N GLY A 65 1.64 5.05 19.65
CA GLY A 65 3.02 4.85 19.24
C GLY A 65 3.47 3.39 19.31
N CYS A 66 4.67 3.14 18.80
CA CYS A 66 5.34 1.84 18.85
C CYS A 66 5.46 1.21 20.25
N LYS A 67 5.41 2.01 21.31
CA LYS A 67 5.56 1.55 22.71
C LYS A 67 4.24 1.48 23.47
N ASP A 68 3.15 1.90 22.84
CA ASP A 68 1.85 2.03 23.52
C ASP A 68 1.05 0.74 23.42
N ILE A 69 1.24 -0.04 22.36
CA ILE A 69 0.48 -1.27 22.08
C ILE A 69 1.33 -2.33 21.37
N ASP A 70 1.14 -3.60 21.74
CA ASP A 70 1.86 -4.73 21.14
C ASP A 70 1.15 -5.32 19.91
N SER A 71 -0.16 -5.08 19.78
CA SER A 71 -1.00 -5.68 18.73
C SER A 71 -0.74 -5.14 17.33
N PHE A 72 -0.12 -3.96 17.22
CA PHE A 72 0.23 -3.31 15.96
C PHE A 72 1.67 -2.80 16.01
N ARG A 73 2.25 -2.48 14.85
CA ARG A 73 3.57 -1.85 14.75
C ARG A 73 3.46 -0.50 14.05
N GLY A 74 4.19 0.47 14.57
CA GLY A 74 4.26 1.82 14.02
C GLY A 74 3.56 2.87 14.88
N ASN A 75 3.91 4.12 14.63
CA ASN A 75 3.21 5.29 15.12
C ASN A 75 1.93 5.48 14.30
N ARG A 76 0.77 5.27 14.92
CA ARG A 76 -0.56 5.32 14.33
C ARG A 76 -1.12 6.74 14.36
N TYR A 77 -1.62 7.20 13.23
CA TYR A 77 -2.16 8.54 13.03
C TYR A 77 -3.51 8.50 12.30
N VAL A 78 -4.45 9.29 12.78
CA VAL A 78 -5.81 9.40 12.23
C VAL A 78 -6.16 10.85 11.92
N LYS A 79 -6.98 11.06 10.90
CA LYS A 79 -7.48 12.39 10.56
C LYS A 79 -8.86 12.59 11.17
N ASP A 80 -9.08 13.70 11.88
CA ASP A 80 -10.37 14.06 12.47
C ASP A 80 -11.00 12.96 13.38
N GLY A 81 -10.17 12.06 13.92
CA GLY A 81 -10.62 10.92 14.73
C GLY A 81 -11.27 9.78 13.93
N ASP A 82 -11.27 9.85 12.60
CA ASP A 82 -11.81 8.82 11.72
C ASP A 82 -10.88 7.60 11.65
N GLN A 83 -11.35 6.46 12.15
CA GLN A 83 -10.61 5.19 12.17
C GLN A 83 -10.67 4.43 10.83
N ALA A 84 -11.44 4.92 9.85
CA ALA A 84 -11.53 4.27 8.54
C ALA A 84 -10.18 4.24 7.81
N VAL A 85 -9.32 5.23 8.06
CA VAL A 85 -7.96 5.30 7.53
C VAL A 85 -7.00 5.70 8.65
N VAL A 86 -6.20 4.73 9.12
CA VAL A 86 -5.10 4.98 10.05
C VAL A 86 -3.78 4.81 9.29
N LEU A 87 -2.91 5.82 9.37
CA LEU A 87 -1.57 5.76 8.80
C LEU A 87 -0.57 5.30 9.86
N LEU A 88 0.38 4.45 9.48
CA LEU A 88 1.35 3.86 10.38
C LEU A 88 2.73 4.27 9.92
N TYR A 89 3.47 4.96 10.78
CA TYR A 89 4.84 5.39 10.50
C TYR A 89 5.84 4.55 11.30
N ASP A 90 7.03 4.33 10.74
CA ASP A 90 8.16 3.76 11.48
C ASP A 90 8.66 4.74 12.56
N ASP A 91 9.70 4.35 13.30
CA ASP A 91 10.30 5.18 14.34
C ASP A 91 11.14 6.36 13.80
N GLN A 92 11.41 6.39 12.49
CA GLN A 92 12.04 7.50 11.77
C GLN A 92 11.01 8.45 11.13
N GLY A 93 9.73 8.10 11.17
CA GLY A 93 8.63 8.90 10.64
C GLY A 93 8.31 8.67 9.16
N ASN A 94 8.76 7.57 8.53
CA ASN A 94 8.37 7.19 7.18
C ASN A 94 7.15 6.26 7.19
N ILE A 95 6.34 6.29 6.13
CA ILE A 95 5.17 5.42 6.02
C ILE A 95 5.58 3.94 6.02
N ALA A 96 5.06 3.20 6.98
CA ALA A 96 5.33 1.78 7.20
C ALA A 96 4.09 0.90 6.96
N GLY A 97 2.88 1.47 6.99
CA GLY A 97 1.66 0.73 6.73
C GLY A 97 0.40 1.59 6.77
N ILE A 98 -0.74 0.91 6.60
CA ILE A 98 -2.08 1.48 6.65
C ILE A 98 -3.05 0.51 7.34
N GLN A 99 -4.02 1.04 8.07
CA GLN A 99 -5.12 0.26 8.63
C GLN A 99 -6.46 0.81 8.19
N ALA A 100 -7.42 -0.12 8.10
CA ALA A 100 -8.83 0.19 8.03
C ALA A 100 -9.51 -0.31 9.30
N GLY A 101 -10.05 0.61 10.09
CA GLY A 101 -10.84 0.32 11.29
C GLY A 101 -12.33 0.24 10.97
N ILE A 102 -13.00 -0.73 11.59
CA ILE A 102 -14.44 -0.93 11.49
C ILE A 102 -15.00 -0.90 12.91
N PRO A 103 -15.97 -0.03 13.23
CA PRO A 103 -16.55 0.01 14.57
C PRO A 103 -17.09 -1.37 14.95
N ASP A 104 -16.88 -1.78 16.19
CA ASP A 104 -17.44 -3.03 16.70
C ASP A 104 -18.95 -2.92 16.91
N GLY A 105 -19.62 -4.06 17.10
CA GLY A 105 -21.06 -4.09 17.35
C GLY A 105 -21.93 -3.77 16.13
N GLN A 106 -21.41 -3.97 14.91
CA GLN A 106 -22.20 -3.88 13.68
C GLN A 106 -23.43 -4.80 13.76
N GLU A 107 -24.58 -4.36 13.22
CA GLU A 107 -25.82 -5.16 13.24
C GLU A 107 -25.66 -6.54 12.58
N ASN A 108 -24.86 -6.61 11.51
CA ASN A 108 -24.54 -7.84 10.79
C ASN A 108 -23.43 -8.67 11.46
N LYS A 109 -22.91 -8.24 12.62
CA LYS A 109 -21.80 -8.85 13.37
C LYS A 109 -20.49 -8.94 12.57
N TYR A 110 -20.31 -8.10 11.56
CA TYR A 110 -19.04 -8.04 10.83
C TYR A 110 -17.96 -7.35 11.67
N PRO A 111 -16.70 -7.82 11.63
CA PRO A 111 -16.27 -9.10 11.07
C PRO A 111 -16.75 -10.28 11.92
N PHE A 112 -17.34 -11.29 11.29
CA PHE A 112 -17.80 -12.51 11.96
C PHE A 112 -16.65 -13.52 12.09
N ASP A 113 -16.78 -14.51 12.98
CA ASP A 113 -15.66 -15.40 13.34
C ASP A 113 -15.01 -16.12 12.15
N GLY A 114 -15.79 -16.47 11.12
CA GLY A 114 -15.28 -17.13 9.91
C GLY A 114 -14.39 -16.28 9.00
N VAL A 115 -14.35 -14.95 9.19
CA VAL A 115 -13.48 -14.03 8.45
C VAL A 115 -12.38 -13.42 9.33
N ARG A 116 -12.20 -13.95 10.54
CA ARG A 116 -11.09 -13.64 11.42
C ARG A 116 -10.09 -14.80 11.38
N PRO A 117 -8.78 -14.55 11.20
CA PRO A 117 -8.10 -13.29 10.83
C PRO A 117 -8.47 -12.81 9.40
N PRO A 118 -8.21 -11.52 9.00
CA PRO A 118 -7.14 -10.61 9.49
C PRO A 118 -7.56 -9.53 10.51
N PHE A 119 -8.79 -9.56 11.02
CA PHE A 119 -9.27 -8.49 11.91
C PHE A 119 -8.77 -8.64 13.36
N ILE A 120 -8.17 -7.57 13.88
CA ILE A 120 -7.70 -7.47 15.27
C ILE A 120 -8.53 -6.42 16.02
N HIS A 121 -9.09 -6.80 17.16
CA HIS A 121 -9.93 -5.91 17.97
C HIS A 121 -9.08 -5.02 18.88
N GLU A 122 -9.37 -3.72 18.88
CA GLU A 122 -8.78 -2.74 19.80
C GLU A 122 -9.77 -1.58 20.00
N ASN A 123 -9.99 -1.19 21.27
CA ASN A 123 -10.75 0.01 21.65
C ASN A 123 -12.10 0.19 20.95
N GLY A 124 -12.87 -0.90 20.79
CA GLY A 124 -14.19 -0.84 20.15
C GLY A 124 -14.17 -0.78 18.62
N TYR A 125 -13.03 -1.08 18.00
CA TYR A 125 -12.88 -1.22 16.55
C TYR A 125 -12.22 -2.56 16.21
N ASN A 126 -12.50 -3.06 15.01
CA ASN A 126 -11.84 -4.19 14.39
C ASN A 126 -10.97 -3.65 13.25
N TYR A 127 -9.64 -3.80 13.35
CA TYR A 127 -8.69 -3.30 12.35
C TYR A 127 -8.19 -4.41 11.43
N MET A 128 -8.12 -4.11 10.15
CA MET A 128 -7.32 -4.86 9.18
C MET A 128 -6.08 -4.03 8.86
N THR A 129 -4.90 -4.63 9.01
CA THR A 129 -3.61 -3.93 8.87
C THR A 129 -2.84 -4.45 7.67
N ALA A 130 -2.32 -3.53 6.87
CA ALA A 130 -1.34 -3.79 5.82
C ALA A 130 -0.03 -3.03 6.12
N TYR A 131 1.10 -3.72 6.03
CA TYR A 131 2.43 -3.12 6.18
C TYR A 131 3.17 -3.12 4.84
N PHE A 132 3.86 -2.02 4.53
CA PHE A 132 4.69 -1.84 3.33
C PHE A 132 6.15 -2.28 3.55
N VAL A 133 6.50 -2.55 4.81
CA VAL A 133 7.80 -3.04 5.24
C VAL A 133 7.60 -4.19 6.23
N ASP A 134 8.68 -4.92 6.53
CA ASP A 134 8.63 -6.01 7.50
C ASP A 134 8.21 -5.46 8.88
N PRO A 135 7.14 -5.97 9.51
CA PRO A 135 6.66 -5.45 10.79
C PRO A 135 7.69 -5.51 11.92
N SER A 136 8.65 -6.44 11.86
CA SER A 136 9.71 -6.57 12.86
C SER A 136 10.70 -5.40 12.87
N THR A 137 10.78 -4.63 11.78
CA THR A 137 11.71 -3.50 11.65
C THR A 137 11.06 -2.14 11.94
N ILE A 138 9.73 -2.06 12.00
CA ILE A 138 8.98 -0.78 12.05
C ILE A 138 9.24 0.01 13.34
N CYS A 139 9.44 -0.69 14.46
CA CYS A 139 9.58 -0.08 15.78
C CYS A 139 10.98 -0.27 16.38
N SER A 140 11.96 -0.65 15.56
CA SER A 140 13.33 -0.87 15.97
C SER A 140 14.21 0.30 15.54
N SER A 141 14.96 0.88 16.48
CA SER A 141 15.93 1.96 16.24
C SER A 141 17.12 1.58 15.35
N ASP A 142 17.19 0.33 14.91
CA ASP A 142 18.21 -0.16 13.99
C ASP A 142 17.84 0.18 12.55
N THR A 143 18.17 1.39 12.12
CA THR A 143 18.18 1.73 10.69
C THR A 143 19.53 2.29 10.28
N SER A 144 20.21 1.51 9.43
CA SER A 144 20.92 2.13 8.32
C SER A 144 19.87 2.92 7.53
N GLY A 145 19.88 4.24 7.69
CA GLY A 145 18.89 5.16 7.16
C GLY A 145 18.68 5.00 5.66
N LYS A 146 17.76 4.13 5.28
CA LYS A 146 17.22 4.11 3.93
C LYS A 146 16.14 5.17 3.93
N GLU A 147 16.44 6.33 3.35
CA GLU A 147 15.38 7.13 2.76
C GLU A 147 14.58 6.17 1.87
N LEU A 148 13.33 5.94 2.24
CA LEU A 148 12.39 5.20 1.42
C LEU A 148 12.13 6.06 0.17
N THR A 149 12.95 5.87 -0.86
CA THR A 149 12.73 6.46 -2.19
C THR A 149 11.47 5.89 -2.86
N GLU A 150 10.93 4.80 -2.30
CA GLU A 150 9.71 4.07 -2.70
C GLU A 150 8.92 3.66 -1.44
N ILE A 151 7.59 3.56 -1.54
CA ILE A 151 6.69 3.19 -0.43
C ILE A 151 6.87 1.71 -0.10
N GLY A 152 7.89 1.43 0.71
CA GLY A 152 8.26 0.07 1.08
C GLY A 152 8.72 -0.79 -0.10
N THR A 153 9.03 -2.06 0.19
CA THR A 153 9.51 -3.02 -0.82
C THR A 153 8.60 -4.23 -0.97
N ASN A 154 7.73 -4.47 0.01
CA ASN A 154 6.88 -5.65 0.14
C ASN A 154 5.51 -5.24 0.67
N LEU A 155 4.53 -6.14 0.58
CA LEU A 155 3.23 -5.94 1.21
C LEU A 155 2.98 -7.11 2.17
N TYR A 156 2.68 -6.80 3.43
CA TYR A 156 2.32 -7.77 4.44
C TYR A 156 0.91 -7.50 4.94
N ILE A 157 0.09 -8.53 5.07
CA ILE A 157 -1.22 -8.43 5.74
C ILE A 157 -1.10 -9.07 7.12
N GLN A 158 -1.46 -8.33 8.16
CA GLN A 158 -1.50 -8.88 9.50
C GLN A 158 -2.60 -9.94 9.58
N ASN A 159 -2.24 -11.14 9.98
CA ASN A 159 -3.11 -12.31 10.01
C ASN A 159 -3.17 -12.99 11.39
N GLY A 160 -2.82 -12.24 12.44
CA GLY A 160 -2.87 -12.69 13.83
C GLY A 160 -2.46 -11.60 14.81
N ALA A 161 -2.41 -11.96 16.09
CA ALA A 161 -2.23 -11.01 17.19
C ALA A 161 -0.81 -10.44 17.25
N ASN A 162 0.21 -11.20 16.81
CA ASN A 162 1.59 -10.73 16.77
C ASN A 162 1.96 -10.33 15.33
N PRO A 163 2.08 -9.04 15.01
CA PRO A 163 2.37 -8.60 13.64
C PRO A 163 3.74 -9.07 13.11
N GLU A 164 4.72 -9.35 13.97
CA GLU A 164 6.06 -9.80 13.54
C GLU A 164 6.09 -11.28 13.14
N LYS A 165 5.19 -12.09 13.71
CA LYS A 165 5.14 -13.54 13.48
C LYS A 165 3.95 -13.97 12.64
N ASP A 166 2.84 -13.26 12.77
CA ASP A 166 1.55 -13.62 12.21
C ASP A 166 1.18 -12.73 11.02
N SER A 167 2.16 -12.19 10.29
CA SER A 167 1.92 -11.46 9.05
C SER A 167 2.17 -12.35 7.83
N MET A 168 1.29 -12.26 6.84
CA MET A 168 1.46 -12.95 5.56
C MET A 168 2.09 -12.01 4.54
N LEU A 169 3.24 -12.40 3.99
CA LEU A 169 3.81 -11.72 2.83
C LEU A 169 2.94 -11.98 1.60
N ILE A 170 2.58 -10.91 0.91
CA ILE A 170 1.85 -10.98 -0.35
C ILE A 170 2.88 -11.20 -1.47
N PRO A 171 2.73 -12.28 -2.26
CA PRO A 171 3.58 -12.50 -3.42
C PRO A 171 3.50 -11.30 -4.36
N ARG A 172 4.66 -10.74 -4.71
CA ARG A 172 4.74 -9.63 -5.65
C ARG A 172 4.59 -10.13 -7.09
N ASP A 173 5.20 -11.27 -7.38
CA ASP A 173 5.30 -11.84 -8.71
C ASP A 173 4.33 -13.03 -8.83
N GLU A 174 3.60 -13.12 -9.94
CA GLU A 174 2.58 -14.16 -10.16
C GLU A 174 3.16 -15.58 -10.07
N ALA A 175 4.41 -15.76 -10.50
CA ALA A 175 5.13 -17.02 -10.42
C ALA A 175 5.24 -17.55 -8.97
N ASP A 176 5.22 -16.65 -7.98
CA ASP A 176 5.34 -16.99 -6.56
C ASP A 176 3.99 -17.36 -5.93
N ILE A 177 2.87 -17.22 -6.65
CA ILE A 177 1.53 -17.54 -6.15
C ILE A 177 1.32 -19.05 -5.97
N GLY A 178 2.01 -19.90 -6.76
CA GLY A 178 1.75 -21.34 -6.86
C GLY A 178 1.84 -22.12 -5.54
N ASN A 179 2.55 -21.60 -4.54
CA ASN A 179 2.68 -22.19 -3.20
C ASN A 179 1.84 -21.48 -2.13
N THR A 180 0.90 -20.64 -2.52
CA THR A 180 0.07 -19.83 -1.61
C THR A 180 -1.41 -20.20 -1.70
N LYS A 181 -2.23 -19.61 -0.82
CA LYS A 181 -3.69 -19.71 -0.89
C LYS A 181 -4.34 -18.65 -1.79
N TRP A 182 -3.53 -17.79 -2.42
CA TRP A 182 -4.03 -16.80 -3.35
C TRP A 182 -4.57 -17.50 -4.60
N THR A 183 -5.71 -17.03 -5.08
CA THR A 183 -6.38 -17.56 -6.27
C THR A 183 -6.68 -16.41 -7.22
N GLU A 184 -6.78 -16.71 -8.50
CA GLU A 184 -7.14 -15.71 -9.50
C GLU A 184 -8.54 -15.15 -9.21
N GLY A 185 -8.61 -13.84 -8.98
CA GLY A 185 -9.88 -13.14 -8.83
C GLY A 185 -10.57 -12.99 -10.19
N LYS A 186 -11.90 -12.90 -10.20
CA LYS A 186 -12.63 -12.51 -11.41
C LYS A 186 -12.34 -11.04 -11.70
N CYS A 187 -11.51 -10.76 -12.69
CA CYS A 187 -11.21 -9.39 -13.12
C CYS A 187 -12.47 -8.74 -13.73
N PHE A 188 -12.79 -7.51 -13.31
CA PHE A 188 -13.77 -6.69 -14.00
C PHE A 188 -13.16 -6.17 -15.31
N PHE A 189 -13.98 -6.00 -16.36
CA PHE A 189 -13.51 -5.45 -17.63
C PHE A 189 -12.80 -4.10 -17.39
N GLY A 190 -11.53 -4.01 -17.81
CA GLY A 190 -10.68 -2.82 -17.62
C GLY A 190 -9.90 -2.77 -16.30
N MET A 191 -9.99 -3.79 -15.43
CA MET A 191 -9.19 -3.93 -14.20
C MET A 191 -8.10 -5.04 -14.31
N GLY A 192 -7.76 -5.46 -15.54
CA GLY A 192 -6.92 -6.63 -15.90
C GLY A 192 -7.75 -7.66 -16.68
N ASN A 193 -7.29 -8.46 -17.66
CA ASN A 193 -5.98 -9.05 -17.96
C ASN A 193 -5.33 -8.52 -19.26
N PHE A 194 -4.00 -8.65 -19.39
CA PHE A 194 -3.25 -8.61 -20.65
C PHE A 194 -2.34 -9.83 -20.76
#